data_AF-A0A7X1GPC8-F1
#
_entry.id   AF-A0A7X1GPC8-F1
#
_cell.length_a   1.000
_cell.length_b   1.000
_cell.length_c   1.000
_cell.angle_alpha   90.00
_cell.angle_beta   90.00
_cell.angle_gamma   90.00
#
_symmetry.space_group_name_H-M   'P 1'
#
loop_
_entity.id
_entity.type
_entity.pdbx_description
1 polymer ?
#
loop_
_entity_poly.entity_id
_entity_poly.type
_entity_poly.pdbx_seq_one_letter_code
_entity_poly.pdbx_strand_id
1 'polypeptide(L)' 'MILSDIRKYLSENRIVSLKDLSVHFDIEPDAMQGMLQEWIRKGKVRKCSGEPHCSYACAQCSDPAAMELYEWT' A
#
# COMPACT_ATOMS: atom_id res chain seq x y z
N MET A 1 5.94 16.92 8.08
CA MET A 1 6.60 15.74 8.70
C MET A 1 6.16 14.52 7.90
N ILE A 2 7.09 13.63 7.58
CA ILE A 2 6.93 12.55 6.58
C ILE A 2 5.63 11.72 6.68
N LEU A 3 5.12 11.48 7.89
CA LEU A 3 3.84 10.79 8.13
C LEU A 3 2.61 11.53 7.59
N SER A 4 2.60 12.87 7.65
CA SER A 4 1.51 13.70 7.14
C SER A 4 1.47 13.66 5.61
N ASP A 5 2.64 13.65 4.97
CA ASP A 5 2.80 13.55 3.52
C ASP A 5 2.37 12.17 3.02
N ILE A 6 2.82 11.08 3.68
CA ILE A 6 2.36 9.71 3.39
C ILE A 6 0.83 9.63 3.48
N ARG A 7 0.24 10.13 4.56
CA ARG A 7 -1.21 10.13 4.73
C ARG A 7 -1.91 10.90 3.61
N LYS A 8 -1.41 12.09 3.26
CA LYS A 8 -2.00 12.94 2.22
C LYS A 8 -1.93 12.23 0.87
N TYR A 9 -0.77 11.66 0.55
CA TYR A 9 -0.54 10.87 -0.65
C TYR A 9 -1.47 9.63 -0.74
N LEU A 10 -1.63 8.90 0.37
CA LEU A 10 -2.58 7.78 0.46
C LEU A 10 -4.04 8.24 0.26
N SER A 11 -4.43 9.35 0.89
CA SER A 11 -5.78 9.91 0.77
C SER A 11 -6.06 10.42 -0.66
N GLU A 12 -5.08 10.96 -1.37
CA GLU A 12 -5.23 11.42 -2.76
C GLU A 12 -5.26 10.27 -3.77
N ASN A 13 -4.41 9.25 -3.58
CA ASN A 13 -4.30 8.14 -4.54
C ASN A 13 -5.35 7.03 -4.34
N ARG A 14 -6.16 7.07 -3.27
CA ARG A 14 -7.15 6.07 -2.82
C ARG A 14 -6.63 4.65 -2.61
N ILE A 15 -5.87 4.09 -3.55
CA ILE A 15 -5.24 2.77 -3.53
C ILE A 15 -3.79 2.93 -3.98
N VAL A 16 -2.86 2.49 -3.15
CA VAL A 16 -1.41 2.56 -3.43
C VAL A 16 -0.75 1.22 -3.12
N SER A 17 0.29 0.86 -3.87
CA SER A 17 1.06 -0.34 -3.58
C SER A 17 2.16 -0.05 -2.55
N LEU A 18 2.54 -1.07 -1.77
CA LEU A 18 3.65 -0.96 -0.81
C LEU A 18 4.93 -0.51 -1.51
N LYS A 19 5.20 -1.10 -2.67
CA LYS A 19 6.39 -0.83 -3.48
C LYS A 19 6.42 0.61 -3.97
N ASP A 20 5.30 1.13 -4.45
CA ASP A 20 5.20 2.51 -4.94
C ASP A 20 5.46 3.51 -3.81
N LEU A 21 4.84 3.30 -2.65
CA LEU A 21 5.11 4.12 -1.47
C LEU A 21 6.58 4.01 -1.02
N SER A 22 7.15 2.81 -1.03
CA SER A 22 8.54 2.58 -0.62
C SER A 22 9.52 3.35 -1.51
N VAL A 23 9.29 3.32 -2.82
CA VAL A 23 10.10 4.04 -3.82
C VAL A 23 9.84 5.55 -3.75
N HIS A 24 8.59 5.97 -3.55
CA HIS A 24 8.22 7.40 -3.52
C HIS A 24 8.78 8.12 -2.30
N PHE A 25 8.77 7.46 -1.14
CA PHE A 25 9.23 8.03 0.12
C PHE A 25 10.65 7.63 0.50
N ASP A 26 11.32 6.79 -0.31
CA ASP A 26 12.64 6.21 -0.04
C ASP A 26 12.68 5.49 1.33
N ILE A 27 11.65 4.69 1.60
CA ILE A 27 11.48 3.93 2.84
C ILE A 27 11.51 2.44 2.51
N GLU A 28 12.19 1.65 3.34
CA GLU A 28 12.19 0.20 3.18
C GLU A 28 10.77 -0.38 3.30
N PRO A 29 10.39 -1.34 2.43
CA PRO A 29 9.04 -1.89 2.42
C PRO A 29 8.64 -2.52 3.75
N ASP A 30 9.58 -3.07 4.51
CA ASP A 30 9.33 -3.64 5.84
C ASP A 30 8.98 -2.53 6.86
N ALA A 31 9.75 -1.44 6.88
CA ALA A 31 9.47 -0.29 7.73
C ALA A 31 8.13 0.38 7.37
N MET A 32 7.87 0.54 6.08
CA MET A 32 6.62 1.10 5.58
C MET A 32 5.42 0.22 5.90
N GLN A 33 5.56 -1.10 5.77
CA GLN A 33 4.55 -2.06 6.20
C GLN A 33 4.29 -1.93 7.70
N GLY A 34 5.32 -1.78 8.52
CA GLY A 34 5.17 -1.52 9.96
C GLY A 34 4.33 -0.27 10.25
N MET A 35 4.61 0.84 9.56
CA MET A 35 3.85 2.09 9.69
C MET A 35 2.39 1.92 9.24
N LEU A 36 2.16 1.26 8.10
CA LEU A 36 0.81 0.99 7.60
C LEU A 36 0.04 0.05 8.53
N GLN A 37 0.71 -0.95 9.14
CA GLN A 37 0.10 -1.85 10.12
C GLN A 37 -0.43 -1.09 11.34
N GLU A 38 0.26 -0.05 11.81
CA GLU A 38 -0.25 0.78 12.89
C GLU A 38 -1.56 1.49 12.51
N TRP A 39 -1.68 1.95 11.27
CA TRP A 39 -2.93 2.54 10.77
C TRP A 39 -4.02 1.51 10.48
N ILE A 40 -3.65 0.31 10.04
CA ILE A 40 -4.58 -0.83 9.89
C ILE A 40 -5.17 -1.20 11.25
N ARG A 41 -4.35 -1.29 12.30
CA ARG A 41 -4.80 -1.52 13.68
C ARG A 41 -5.72 -0.41 14.19
N LYS A 42 -5.52 0.83 13.71
CA LYS A 42 -6.39 1.98 14.01
C LYS A 42 -7.63 2.05 13.10
N GLY A 43 -7.77 1.17 12.10
CA GLY A 43 -8.88 1.17 11.14
C GLY A 43 -8.85 2.33 10.14
N LYS A 44 -7.69 2.97 9.91
CA LYS A 44 -7.53 4.08 8.96
C LYS A 44 -7.03 3.64 7.59
N VAL A 45 -6.36 2.49 7.54
CA VAL A 45 -5.83 1.89 6.32
C VAL A 45 -6.34 0.48 6.23
N ARG A 46 -6.64 0.02 5.03
CA ARG A 46 -7.10 -1.32 4.74
C ARG A 46 -6.14 -1.97 3.75
N LYS A 47 -5.63 -3.15 4.11
CA LYS A 47 -4.81 -3.95 3.21
C LYS A 47 -5.74 -4.67 2.23
N CYS A 48 -5.68 -4.28 0.97
CA CYS A 48 -6.17 -5.09 -0.14
C CYS A 48 -5.01 -6.00 -0.55
N SER A 49 -4.88 -7.12 0.13
CA SER A 49 -4.21 -8.26 -0.49
C SER A 49 -4.99 -8.54 -1.76
N GLY A 50 -4.35 -8.50 -2.93
CA GLY A 50 -4.99 -8.86 -4.17
C GLY A 50 -5.47 -10.31 -4.11
N GLU A 51 -6.62 -10.57 -3.50
CA GLU A 51 -7.42 -11.71 -3.89
C GLU A 51 -7.65 -11.54 -5.39
N PRO A 52 -7.40 -12.58 -6.21
CA PRO A 52 -7.54 -12.51 -7.66
C PRO A 52 -9.03 -12.45 -8.02
N HIS A 53 -9.71 -11.35 -7.67
CA HIS A 53 -10.92 -10.92 -8.35
C HIS A 53 -10.56 -10.01 -9.53
N CYS A 54 -9.33 -10.09 -10.03
CA CYS A 54 -9.07 -9.81 -11.43
C CYS A 54 -9.67 -10.95 -12.25
N SER A 55 -10.92 -10.79 -12.70
CA SER A 55 -11.54 -11.61 -13.74
C SER A 55 -10.83 -11.46 -15.11
N TYR A 56 -9.66 -10.83 -15.15
CA TYR A 56 -8.82 -10.67 -16.32
C TYR A 56 -7.41 -11.14 -15.97
N ALA A 57 -7.04 -12.27 -16.56
CA ALA A 57 -5.73 -12.90 -16.42
C ALA A 57 -4.62 -11.93 -16.87
N CYS A 58 -3.94 -11.28 -15.92
CA CYS A 58 -2.65 -10.65 -16.18
C CYS A 58 -1.55 -11.47 -15.52
N ALA A 59 -1.04 -12.46 -16.26
CA ALA A 59 0.02 -13.39 -15.89
C ALA A 59 1.43 -12.72 -15.84
N GLN A 60 1.53 -11.49 -15.34
CA GLN A 60 2.78 -10.71 -15.34
C GLN A 60 3.14 -10.06 -14.00
N CYS A 61 2.26 -10.13 -12.99
CA CYS A 61 2.54 -9.60 -11.65
C CYS A 61 3.29 -10.65 -10.81
N SER A 62 4.59 -10.83 -11.05
CA SER A 62 5.47 -11.71 -10.24
C SER A 62 6.03 -11.06 -8.97
N ASP A 63 5.64 -9.81 -8.68
CA ASP A 63 6.19 -9.06 -7.56
C ASP A 63 5.18 -9.05 -6.39
N PRO A 64 5.43 -9.81 -5.30
CA PRO A 64 4.50 -9.87 -4.18
C PRO A 64 4.29 -8.49 -3.52
N ALA A 65 5.31 -7.62 -3.52
CA ALA A 65 5.19 -6.26 -3.01
C ALA A 65 4.35 -5.33 -3.91
N ALA A 66 4.19 -5.66 -5.19
CA ALA A 66 3.27 -4.96 -6.10
C ALA A 66 1.82 -5.48 -5.98
N MET A 67 1.64 -6.70 -5.48
CA MET A 67 0.32 -7.26 -5.15
C MET A 67 -0.25 -6.78 -3.81
N GLU A 68 0.58 -6.16 -2.97
CA GLU A 68 0.16 -5.61 -1.68
C GLU A 68 -0.32 -4.16 -1.85
N LEU A 69 -1.63 -4.02 -2.02
CA LEU A 69 -2.31 -2.73 -2.13
C LEU A 69 -2.85 -2.28 -0.76
N TYR A 70 -2.75 -0.99 -0.51
CA TYR A 70 -3.24 -0.33 0.69
C TYR A 70 -4.20 0.78 0.29
N GLU A 71 -5.37 0.77 0.93
CA GLU A 71 -6.45 1.74 0.74
C GLU A 71 -6.61 2.58 2.00
N TRP A 72 -6.79 3.90 1.87
CA TRP A 72 -7.11 4.77 2.99
C TRP A 72 -8.63 4.86 3.19
N THR A 73 -9.11 4.63 4.42
CA THR A 73 -10.54 4.71 4.81
C THR A 73 -10.80 5.73 5.93
#